data_AF-A0A4Z2DND7-F1
#
_entry.id   AF-A0A4Z2DND7-F1
#
_cell.length_a   1.000
_cell.length_b   1.000
_cell.length_c   1.000
_cell.angle_alpha   90.00
_cell.angle_beta   90.00
_cell.angle_gamma   90.00
#
_symmetry.space_group_name_H-M   'P 1'
#
loop_
_entity.id
_entity.type
_entity.pdbx_description
1 polymer ?
#
loop_
_entity_poly.entity_id
_entity_poly.type
_entity_poly.pdbx_seq_one_letter_code
_entity_poly.pdbx_strand_id
1 'polypeptide(L)'
;MAALEKVSEIRTLEYKLRTHVGPKSFRRGVLMSVLQENAKSIPLWIGKSAESPPPLCGAIGPSPNVPADPGDHVAALVPEPDVVAAACNLSEGCILAEVVSYNPDKEIYEVEDVDAEEGKMRYSLCRSKVIPLPKWKANPITNPEAIFKKGVTVLALYPQTTCFYKAIVDEIPTHVHDEYSLYFEDSSYPEGYAPAIRIPQRYVIHCPDKEAMTSKHLERSKRRSK
;
A
#
# COMPACT_ATOMS: atom_id res chain seq x y z
N MET A 1 -16.82 -15.62 7.94
CA MET A 1 -16.82 -16.54 6.77
C MET A 1 -17.72 -16.02 5.65
N ALA A 2 -19.05 -16.24 5.67
CA ALA A 2 -19.91 -15.92 4.51
C ALA A 2 -19.86 -14.48 3.97
N ALA A 3 -19.76 -13.46 4.83
CA ALA A 3 -19.73 -12.05 4.38
C ALA A 3 -18.42 -11.66 3.67
N LEU A 4 -17.27 -12.15 4.14
CA LEU A 4 -15.97 -11.91 3.51
C LEU A 4 -15.90 -12.53 2.11
N GLU A 5 -16.43 -13.73 1.98
CA GLU A 5 -16.52 -14.46 0.71
C GLU A 5 -17.38 -13.69 -0.29
N LYS A 6 -18.53 -13.14 0.15
CA LYS A 6 -19.39 -12.31 -0.69
C LYS A 6 -18.71 -11.01 -1.14
N VAL A 7 -17.94 -10.35 -0.27
CA VAL A 7 -17.15 -9.17 -0.66
C VAL A 7 -16.09 -9.54 -1.71
N SER A 8 -15.43 -10.69 -1.55
CA SER A 8 -14.45 -11.18 -2.53
C SER A 8 -15.10 -11.52 -3.88
N GLU A 9 -16.29 -12.13 -3.85
CA GLU A 9 -17.09 -12.45 -5.03
C GLU A 9 -17.50 -11.18 -5.79
N ILE A 10 -17.98 -10.15 -5.07
CA ILE A 10 -18.32 -8.84 -5.66
C ILE A 10 -17.11 -8.23 -6.36
N ARG A 11 -15.95 -8.17 -5.68
CA ARG A 11 -14.72 -7.62 -6.29
C ARG A 11 -14.30 -8.37 -7.55
N THR A 12 -14.45 -9.69 -7.54
CA THR A 12 -14.15 -10.54 -8.71
C THR A 12 -15.10 -10.23 -9.87
N LEU A 13 -16.38 -10.02 -9.59
CA LEU A 13 -17.38 -9.65 -10.61
C LEU A 13 -17.14 -8.24 -11.14
N GLU A 14 -16.84 -7.28 -10.27
CA GLU A 14 -16.50 -5.90 -10.63
C GLU A 14 -15.25 -5.86 -11.52
N TYR A 15 -14.22 -6.66 -11.20
CA TYR A 15 -13.04 -6.81 -12.02
C TYR A 15 -13.38 -7.35 -13.41
N LYS A 16 -14.13 -8.47 -13.48
CA LYS A 16 -14.56 -9.06 -14.76
C LYS A 16 -15.34 -8.04 -15.59
N LEU A 17 -16.33 -7.38 -15.00
CA LEU A 17 -17.12 -6.36 -15.69
C LEU A 17 -16.22 -5.22 -16.21
N ARG A 18 -15.31 -4.71 -15.37
CA ARG A 18 -14.34 -3.68 -15.75
C ARG A 18 -13.50 -4.11 -16.94
N THR A 19 -13.00 -5.35 -16.96
CA THR A 19 -12.20 -5.86 -18.08
C THR A 19 -12.99 -6.02 -19.39
N HIS A 20 -14.32 -6.09 -19.33
CA HIS A 20 -15.19 -6.22 -20.51
C HIS A 20 -15.66 -4.88 -21.09
N VAL A 21 -15.66 -3.78 -20.32
CA VAL A 21 -16.32 -2.51 -20.69
C VAL A 21 -15.41 -1.55 -21.49
N GLY A 22 -14.17 -1.91 -21.81
CA GLY A 22 -13.28 -1.12 -22.67
C GLY A 22 -12.27 -0.25 -21.90
N PRO A 23 -11.64 0.74 -22.55
CA PRO A 23 -10.27 1.14 -22.24
C PRO A 23 -10.06 1.77 -20.86
N LYS A 24 -8.91 1.44 -20.24
CA LYS A 24 -8.52 1.71 -18.84
C LYS A 24 -7.86 3.08 -18.62
N SER A 25 -7.60 3.83 -19.69
CA SER A 25 -6.81 5.06 -19.61
C SER A 25 -7.61 6.20 -18.98
N PHE A 26 -7.31 6.55 -17.74
CA PHE A 26 -7.84 7.73 -17.09
C PHE A 26 -6.97 8.95 -17.40
N ARG A 27 -7.59 10.13 -17.54
CA ARG A 27 -6.82 11.38 -17.38
C ARG A 27 -6.32 11.43 -15.94
N ARG A 28 -5.08 11.91 -15.71
CA ARG A 28 -4.46 11.98 -14.38
C ARG A 28 -5.39 12.50 -13.28
N GLY A 29 -6.11 13.59 -13.52
CA GLY A 29 -7.06 14.15 -12.54
C GLY A 29 -8.18 13.17 -12.15
N VAL A 30 -8.71 12.42 -13.11
CA VAL A 30 -9.72 11.39 -12.87
C VAL A 30 -9.12 10.21 -12.12
N LEU A 31 -7.91 9.78 -12.48
CA LEU A 31 -7.19 8.72 -11.76
C LEU A 31 -7.02 9.08 -10.29
N MET A 32 -6.57 10.31 -9.99
CA MET A 32 -6.40 10.75 -8.61
C MET A 32 -7.71 10.74 -7.83
N SER A 33 -8.83 11.16 -8.45
CA SER A 33 -10.16 11.06 -7.81
C SER A 33 -10.56 9.61 -7.55
N VAL A 34 -10.31 8.69 -8.50
CA VAL A 34 -10.58 7.26 -8.33
C VAL A 34 -9.74 6.68 -7.19
N LEU A 35 -8.45 7.02 -7.08
CA LEU A 35 -7.59 6.56 -6.00
C LEU A 35 -8.05 7.08 -4.63
N GLN A 36 -8.48 8.33 -4.54
CA GLN A 36 -9.04 8.88 -3.30
C GLN A 36 -10.34 8.18 -2.90
N GLU A 37 -11.22 7.92 -3.87
CA GLU A 37 -12.48 7.22 -3.62
C GLU A 37 -12.24 5.77 -3.20
N ASN A 38 -11.31 5.10 -3.87
CA ASN A 38 -10.85 3.75 -3.52
C ASN A 38 -10.36 3.66 -2.06
N ALA A 39 -9.66 4.68 -1.56
CA ALA A 39 -9.21 4.69 -0.17
C ALA A 39 -10.37 4.85 0.83
N LYS A 40 -11.40 5.60 0.45
CA LYS A 40 -12.61 5.80 1.27
C LYS A 40 -13.47 4.53 1.30
N SER A 41 -13.61 3.87 0.16
CA SER A 41 -14.55 2.77 -0.07
C SER A 41 -14.09 1.38 0.38
N ILE A 42 -12.80 1.17 0.74
CA ILE A 42 -12.42 -0.13 1.30
C ILE A 42 -13.20 -0.42 2.60
N PRO A 43 -13.72 -1.64 2.76
CA PRO A 43 -14.60 -2.00 3.86
C PRO A 43 -13.87 -1.94 5.20
N LEU A 44 -14.58 -1.54 6.25
CA LEU A 44 -14.14 -1.70 7.62
C LEU A 44 -14.22 -3.18 8.01
N TRP A 45 -13.16 -3.74 8.59
CA TRP A 45 -13.21 -5.06 9.19
C TRP A 45 -14.02 -5.03 10.49
N ILE A 46 -15.03 -5.90 10.58
CA ILE A 46 -15.85 -6.11 11.77
C ILE A 46 -15.84 -7.61 12.07
N GLY A 47 -14.94 -8.02 12.98
CA GLY A 47 -14.84 -9.39 13.45
C GLY A 47 -15.88 -9.73 14.52
N LYS A 48 -16.08 -11.03 14.75
CA LYS A 48 -16.84 -11.51 15.92
C LYS A 48 -15.98 -11.45 17.19
N SER A 49 -16.61 -11.62 18.35
CA SER A 49 -15.90 -11.71 19.63
C SER A 49 -14.80 -12.79 19.57
N ALA A 50 -13.56 -12.40 19.91
CA ALA A 50 -12.34 -13.23 19.87
C ALA A 50 -11.80 -13.62 18.49
N GLU A 51 -12.33 -13.08 17.39
CA GLU A 51 -11.75 -13.24 16.05
C GLU A 51 -10.64 -12.20 15.83
N SER A 52 -9.44 -12.64 15.43
CA SER A 52 -8.37 -11.73 15.07
C SER A 52 -8.59 -11.14 13.66
N PRO A 53 -8.07 -9.93 13.38
CA PRO A 53 -8.15 -9.36 12.05
C PRO A 53 -7.48 -10.25 11.01
N PRO A 54 -8.11 -10.44 9.83
CA PRO A 54 -7.55 -11.30 8.79
C PRO A 54 -6.30 -10.66 8.16
N PRO A 55 -5.51 -11.44 7.40
CA PRO A 55 -4.47 -10.90 6.54
C PRO A 55 -4.99 -9.74 5.67
N LEU A 56 -4.17 -8.71 5.46
CA LEU A 56 -4.53 -7.50 4.71
C LEU A 56 -5.63 -6.64 5.36
N CYS A 57 -5.91 -6.82 6.66
CA CYS A 57 -6.67 -5.85 7.45
C CYS A 57 -5.72 -4.82 8.06
N GLY A 58 -5.83 -3.55 7.65
CA GLY A 58 -4.94 -2.49 8.12
C GLY A 58 -3.46 -2.88 8.00
N ALA A 59 -2.76 -2.90 9.13
CA ALA A 59 -1.35 -3.25 9.24
C ALA A 59 -1.06 -4.77 9.32
N ILE A 60 -2.07 -5.65 9.24
CA ILE A 60 -1.81 -7.10 9.20
C ILE A 60 -1.28 -7.47 7.81
N GLY A 61 -0.07 -8.04 7.78
CA GLY A 61 0.61 -8.41 6.54
C GLY A 61 -0.12 -9.48 5.71
N PRO A 62 0.32 -9.70 4.45
CA PRO A 62 -0.22 -10.76 3.60
C PRO A 62 0.07 -12.15 4.18
N SER A 63 -0.80 -13.11 3.87
CA SER A 63 -0.49 -14.52 4.10
C SER A 63 0.57 -14.98 3.10
N PRO A 64 1.67 -15.64 3.52
CA PRO A 64 2.78 -16.01 2.64
C PRO A 64 2.35 -16.97 1.52
N ASN A 65 1.33 -17.79 1.78
CA ASN A 65 0.88 -18.85 0.87
C ASN A 65 -0.29 -18.43 -0.04
N VAL A 66 -0.85 -17.22 0.16
CA VAL A 66 -2.00 -16.76 -0.63
C VAL A 66 -1.51 -15.67 -1.57
N PRO A 67 -1.57 -15.87 -2.90
CA PRO A 67 -1.25 -14.82 -3.85
C PRO A 67 -2.35 -13.74 -3.90
N ALA A 68 -1.96 -12.52 -4.27
CA ALA A 68 -2.92 -11.50 -4.69
C ALA A 68 -3.66 -11.93 -5.96
N ASP A 69 -4.93 -11.55 -6.05
CA ASP A 69 -5.84 -11.91 -7.13
C ASP A 69 -5.74 -10.92 -8.30
N PRO A 70 -6.07 -11.31 -9.54
CA PRO A 70 -6.25 -10.36 -10.62
C PRO A 70 -7.22 -9.23 -10.27
N GLY A 71 -6.81 -8.00 -10.52
CA GLY A 71 -7.55 -6.77 -10.16
C GLY A 71 -7.23 -6.22 -8.76
N ASP A 72 -6.44 -6.93 -7.94
CA ASP A 72 -5.94 -6.37 -6.68
C ASP A 72 -4.91 -5.27 -6.95
N HIS A 73 -4.98 -4.19 -6.17
CA HIS A 73 -3.93 -3.18 -6.15
C HIS A 73 -2.76 -3.64 -5.27
N VAL A 74 -1.55 -3.44 -5.77
CA VAL A 74 -0.28 -3.82 -5.13
C VAL A 74 0.70 -2.66 -5.21
N ALA A 75 1.63 -2.61 -4.26
CA ALA A 75 2.85 -1.85 -4.44
C ALA A 75 3.87 -2.76 -5.14
N ALA A 76 4.37 -2.31 -6.28
CA ALA A 76 5.30 -3.05 -7.13
C ALA A 76 6.67 -2.38 -7.09
N LEU A 77 7.67 -3.13 -6.64
CA LEU A 77 9.07 -2.73 -6.70
C LEU A 77 9.58 -2.97 -8.12
N VAL A 78 9.57 -1.90 -8.93
CA VAL A 78 10.01 -1.96 -10.32
C VAL A 78 11.49 -1.59 -10.41
N PRO A 79 12.31 -2.40 -11.11
CA PRO A 79 13.69 -2.03 -11.37
C PRO A 79 13.73 -0.76 -12.22
N GLU A 80 14.61 0.17 -11.88
CA GLU A 80 14.89 1.31 -12.74
C GLU A 80 15.50 0.81 -14.08
N PRO A 81 15.14 1.43 -15.22
CA PRO A 81 15.48 0.93 -16.55
C PRO A 81 16.99 0.86 -16.85
N ASP A 82 17.84 1.57 -16.09
CA ASP A 82 19.28 1.69 -16.35
C ASP A 82 20.20 1.05 -15.27
N VAL A 83 19.63 0.37 -14.27
CA VAL A 83 20.41 -0.33 -13.23
C VAL A 83 20.23 -1.83 -13.40
N VAL A 84 21.32 -2.49 -13.79
CA VAL A 84 21.45 -3.95 -13.79
C VAL A 84 20.86 -4.51 -12.49
N ALA A 85 19.93 -5.46 -12.64
CA ALA A 85 19.04 -6.08 -11.64
C ALA A 85 19.72 -6.82 -10.48
N ALA A 86 20.71 -6.19 -9.84
CA ALA A 86 21.60 -6.78 -8.87
C ALA A 86 21.72 -5.90 -7.61
N ALA A 87 20.58 -5.60 -6.98
CA ALA A 87 20.43 -5.50 -5.53
C ALA A 87 19.03 -4.94 -5.23
N CYS A 88 18.27 -5.61 -4.35
CA CYS A 88 17.08 -5.05 -3.72
C CYS A 88 17.49 -3.89 -2.81
N ASN A 89 17.77 -2.74 -3.41
CA ASN A 89 17.98 -1.48 -2.71
C ASN A 89 16.77 -0.58 -3.00
N LEU A 90 16.40 0.29 -2.07
CA LEU A 90 15.34 1.30 -2.25
C LEU A 90 15.60 2.33 -3.38
N SER A 91 16.61 2.09 -4.22
CA SER A 91 16.80 2.73 -5.52
C SER A 91 15.83 2.19 -6.59
N GLU A 92 15.12 1.09 -6.32
CA GLU A 92 14.01 0.61 -7.15
C GLU A 92 12.77 1.48 -6.88
N GLY A 93 12.16 2.03 -7.95
CA GLY A 93 10.91 2.77 -7.83
C GLY A 93 9.78 1.87 -7.33
N CYS A 94 9.03 2.30 -6.32
CA CYS A 94 7.87 1.56 -5.83
C CYS A 94 6.60 2.23 -6.37
N ILE A 95 5.88 1.55 -7.25
CA ILE A 95 4.69 2.10 -7.92
C ILE A 95 3.41 1.40 -7.46
N LEU A 96 2.28 2.08 -7.61
CA LEU A 96 0.96 1.49 -7.50
C LEU A 96 0.63 0.76 -8.81
N ALA A 97 0.36 -0.54 -8.71
CA ALA A 97 0.05 -1.37 -9.85
C ALA A 97 -1.21 -2.21 -9.60
N GLU A 98 -1.85 -2.68 -10.67
CA GLU A 98 -2.94 -3.65 -10.66
C GLU A 98 -2.38 -5.03 -11.06
N VAL A 99 -2.74 -6.08 -10.33
CA VAL A 99 -2.38 -7.46 -10.68
C VAL A 99 -3.16 -7.89 -11.91
N VAL A 100 -2.45 -8.37 -12.93
CA VAL A 100 -3.04 -8.96 -14.14
C VAL A 100 -3.14 -10.48 -14.00
N SER A 101 -2.05 -11.12 -13.57
CA SER A 101 -2.01 -12.57 -13.36
C SER A 101 -0.87 -12.99 -12.42
N TYR A 102 -0.94 -14.22 -11.91
CA TYR A 102 0.12 -14.84 -11.12
C TYR A 102 0.39 -16.25 -11.66
N ASN A 103 1.66 -16.53 -11.95
CA ASN A 103 2.13 -17.86 -12.33
C ASN A 103 2.68 -18.57 -11.07
N PRO A 104 2.00 -19.61 -10.55
CA PRO A 104 2.43 -20.29 -9.33
C PRO A 104 3.69 -21.15 -9.53
N ASP A 105 3.93 -21.69 -10.73
CA ASP A 105 5.11 -22.53 -11.00
C ASP A 105 6.41 -21.72 -11.02
N LYS A 106 6.32 -20.46 -11.46
CA LYS A 106 7.46 -19.54 -11.55
C LYS A 106 7.53 -18.53 -10.41
N GLU A 107 6.48 -18.42 -9.60
CA GLU A 107 6.30 -17.36 -8.59
C GLU A 107 6.45 -15.94 -9.15
N ILE A 108 5.91 -15.73 -10.36
CA ILE A 108 5.97 -14.45 -11.09
C ILE A 108 4.58 -13.84 -11.19
N TYR A 109 4.49 -12.56 -10.87
CA TYR A 109 3.33 -11.71 -11.14
C TYR A 109 3.50 -10.96 -12.45
N GLU A 110 2.39 -10.81 -13.17
CA GLU A 110 2.22 -9.78 -14.18
C GLU A 110 1.42 -8.64 -13.54
N VAL A 111 1.99 -7.43 -13.53
CA VAL A 111 1.35 -6.23 -12.96
C VAL A 111 1.35 -5.09 -13.97
N GLU A 112 0.35 -4.23 -13.91
CA GLU A 112 0.17 -3.08 -14.79
C GLU A 112 0.19 -1.80 -13.96
N ASP A 113 1.05 -0.84 -14.31
CA ASP A 113 1.08 0.47 -13.65
C ASP A 113 -0.27 1.19 -13.84
N VAL A 114 -0.82 1.75 -12.76
CA VAL A 114 -2.12 2.42 -12.78
C VAL A 114 -2.10 3.81 -13.44
N ASP A 115 -0.94 4.45 -13.59
CA ASP A 115 -0.78 5.73 -14.32
C ASP A 115 -0.34 5.51 -15.78
N ALA A 116 -0.16 4.26 -16.22
CA ALA A 116 0.31 3.99 -17.56
C ALA A 116 -0.76 4.22 -18.62
N GLU A 117 -0.34 4.84 -19.72
CA GLU A 117 -1.12 4.81 -20.95
C GLU A 117 -1.25 3.38 -21.48
N GLU A 118 -2.39 3.11 -22.11
CA GLU A 118 -2.87 1.77 -22.41
C GLU A 118 -1.82 0.90 -23.13
N GLY A 119 -1.46 -0.23 -22.50
CA GLY A 119 -0.64 -1.29 -23.10
C GLY A 119 0.88 -1.09 -23.06
N LYS A 120 1.42 -0.07 -22.37
CA LYS A 120 2.86 0.26 -22.44
C LYS A 120 3.72 0.03 -21.19
N MET A 121 3.16 -0.35 -20.04
CA MET A 121 3.95 -0.53 -18.79
C MET A 121 3.48 -1.74 -17.98
N ARG A 122 3.56 -2.95 -18.56
CA ARG A 122 3.36 -4.21 -17.85
C ARG A 122 4.70 -4.75 -17.36
N TYR A 123 4.75 -5.19 -16.11
CA TYR A 123 5.96 -5.71 -15.48
C TYR A 123 5.78 -7.17 -15.06
N SER A 124 6.77 -8.00 -15.37
CA SER A 124 6.92 -9.35 -14.83
C SER A 124 7.82 -9.29 -13.58
N LEU A 125 7.25 -9.47 -12.40
CA LEU A 125 7.95 -9.31 -11.12
C LEU A 125 7.89 -10.58 -10.28
N CYS A 126 8.99 -10.92 -9.61
CA CYS A 126 8.99 -12.00 -8.61
C CYS A 126 8.02 -11.68 -7.46
N ARG A 127 7.45 -12.71 -6.83
CA ARG A 127 6.57 -12.58 -5.65
C ARG A 127 7.10 -11.64 -4.57
N SER A 128 8.41 -11.66 -4.31
CA SER A 128 9.05 -10.80 -3.30
C SER A 128 9.03 -9.30 -3.63
N LYS A 129 8.77 -8.92 -4.89
CA LYS A 129 8.71 -7.54 -5.38
C LYS A 129 7.29 -6.98 -5.42
N VAL A 130 6.29 -7.76 -5.01
CA VAL A 130 4.87 -7.40 -5.06
C VAL A 130 4.30 -7.43 -3.64
N ILE A 131 3.89 -6.27 -3.13
CA ILE A 131 3.34 -6.12 -1.78
C ILE A 131 1.85 -5.79 -1.90
N PRO A 132 0.94 -6.71 -1.49
CA PRO A 132 -0.49 -6.45 -1.55
C PRO A 132 -0.93 -5.30 -0.63
N LEU A 133 -1.84 -4.45 -1.13
CA LEU A 133 -2.45 -3.40 -0.31
C LEU A 133 -3.50 -3.99 0.65
N PRO A 134 -3.82 -3.29 1.75
CA PRO A 134 -4.89 -3.66 2.65
C PRO A 134 -6.23 -3.78 1.93
N LYS A 135 -6.89 -4.93 2.12
CA LYS A 135 -8.24 -5.23 1.61
C LYS A 135 -9.33 -4.70 2.55
N TRP A 136 -8.99 -4.44 3.82
CA TRP A 136 -9.90 -3.91 4.84
C TRP A 136 -9.23 -2.80 5.67
N LYS A 137 -10.03 -1.81 6.10
CA LYS A 137 -9.63 -0.88 7.16
C LYS A 137 -9.70 -1.59 8.50
N ALA A 138 -8.71 -1.35 9.35
CA ALA A 138 -8.77 -1.70 10.75
C ALA A 138 -9.49 -0.59 11.52
N ASN A 139 -10.40 -0.98 12.42
CA ASN A 139 -10.97 -0.06 13.40
C ASN A 139 -9.97 0.13 14.55
N PRO A 140 -9.47 1.36 14.80
CA PRO A 140 -8.45 1.59 15.83
C PRO A 140 -8.91 1.26 17.26
N ILE A 141 -10.23 1.29 17.50
CA ILE A 141 -10.82 1.03 18.81
C ILE A 141 -10.92 -0.48 19.07
N THR A 142 -11.38 -1.25 18.09
CA THR A 142 -11.66 -2.69 18.27
C THR A 142 -10.53 -3.60 17.81
N ASN A 143 -9.66 -3.13 16.91
CA ASN A 143 -8.55 -3.90 16.34
C ASN A 143 -7.24 -3.06 16.35
N PRO A 144 -6.79 -2.53 17.49
CA PRO A 144 -5.58 -1.70 17.58
C PRO A 144 -4.30 -2.42 17.14
N GLU A 145 -4.26 -3.76 17.21
CA GLU A 145 -3.16 -4.61 16.73
C GLU A 145 -2.99 -4.58 15.21
N ALA A 146 -4.04 -4.20 14.48
CA ALA A 146 -4.04 -4.02 13.03
C ALA A 146 -3.78 -2.57 12.60
N ILE A 147 -3.22 -1.75 13.49
CA ILE A 147 -2.82 -0.36 13.21
C ILE A 147 -1.29 -0.24 13.37
N PHE A 148 -0.62 0.41 12.40
CA PHE A 148 0.81 0.70 12.53
C PHE A 148 1.04 1.62 13.72
N LYS A 149 2.09 1.36 14.49
CA LYS A 149 2.40 2.16 15.69
C LYS A 149 3.20 3.42 15.32
N LYS A 150 3.08 4.48 16.13
CA LYS A 150 3.93 5.67 16.03
C LYS A 150 5.41 5.28 16.04
N GLY A 151 6.20 5.89 15.15
CA GLY A 151 7.62 5.67 14.98
C GLY A 151 7.99 4.48 14.08
N VAL A 152 7.02 3.70 13.60
CA VAL A 152 7.27 2.61 12.64
C VAL A 152 7.54 3.18 11.26
N THR A 153 8.54 2.61 10.59
CA THR A 153 8.82 2.87 9.18
C THR A 153 7.87 2.07 8.29
N VAL A 154 7.25 2.75 7.33
CA VAL A 154 6.27 2.22 6.38
C VAL A 154 6.62 2.66 4.96
N LEU A 155 6.05 1.98 3.97
CA LEU A 155 5.92 2.54 2.63
C LEU A 155 4.51 3.12 2.51
N ALA A 156 4.41 4.32 1.94
CA ALA A 156 3.14 5.01 1.77
C ALA A 156 3.04 5.72 0.42
N LEU A 157 1.84 5.72 -0.17
CA LEU A 157 1.59 6.40 -1.45
C LEU A 157 1.68 7.91 -1.23
N TYR A 158 2.58 8.61 -1.95
CA TYR A 158 2.71 10.05 -1.79
C TYR A 158 1.53 10.78 -2.45
N PRO A 159 0.99 11.86 -1.85
CA PRO A 159 -0.18 12.53 -2.38
C PRO A 159 -0.01 12.98 -3.83
N GLN A 160 -1.08 12.84 -4.62
CA GLN A 160 -1.11 13.22 -6.04
C GLN A 160 -0.08 12.50 -6.92
N THR A 161 0.37 11.31 -6.49
CA THR A 161 1.26 10.43 -7.26
C THR A 161 0.73 9.00 -7.25
N THR A 162 1.36 8.15 -8.06
CA THR A 162 1.16 6.70 -8.07
C THR A 162 2.39 5.96 -7.53
N CYS A 163 3.21 6.63 -6.70
CA CYS A 163 4.45 6.06 -6.16
C CYS A 163 4.41 5.99 -4.63
N PHE A 164 5.01 4.92 -4.10
CA PHE A 164 5.21 4.71 -2.67
C PHE A 164 6.60 5.15 -2.26
N TYR A 165 6.68 5.82 -1.12
CA TYR A 165 7.93 6.30 -0.54
C TYR A 165 8.01 5.90 0.93
N LYS A 166 9.24 5.85 1.42
CA LYS A 166 9.52 5.55 2.81
C LYS A 166 9.07 6.69 3.70
N ALA A 167 8.36 6.34 4.77
CA ALA A 167 7.83 7.29 5.72
C ALA A 167 7.85 6.73 7.15
N ILE A 168 7.76 7.61 8.14
CA ILE A 168 7.64 7.27 9.55
C ILE A 168 6.25 7.68 10.03
N VAL A 169 5.58 6.78 10.75
CA VAL A 169 4.29 7.07 11.37
C VAL A 169 4.45 8.09 12.49
N ASP A 170 3.82 9.26 12.36
CA ASP A 170 3.76 10.27 13.42
C ASP A 170 2.50 10.10 14.28
N GLU A 171 1.32 10.10 13.66
CA GLU A 171 0.05 9.91 14.36
C GLU A 171 -0.72 8.75 13.74
N ILE A 172 -1.37 7.98 14.61
CA ILE A 172 -2.19 6.84 14.22
C ILE A 172 -3.67 7.27 14.17
N PRO A 173 -4.49 6.65 13.30
CA PRO A 173 -5.93 6.84 13.31
C PRO A 173 -6.52 6.58 14.70
N THR A 174 -7.39 7.48 15.18
CA THR A 174 -8.10 7.31 16.47
C THR A 174 -9.56 6.91 16.27
N HIS A 175 -10.13 7.26 15.12
CA HIS A 175 -11.46 6.90 14.67
C HIS A 175 -11.41 6.17 13.31
N VAL A 176 -12.51 5.53 12.94
CA VAL A 176 -12.62 4.68 11.73
C VAL A 176 -12.40 5.43 10.40
N HIS A 177 -12.60 6.75 10.40
CA HIS A 177 -12.43 7.60 9.22
C HIS A 177 -11.12 8.40 9.24
N ASP A 178 -10.36 8.30 10.33
CA ASP A 178 -9.07 8.99 10.45
C ASP A 178 -8.03 8.34 9.53
N GLU A 179 -7.06 9.15 9.13
CA GLU A 179 -5.91 8.78 8.32
C GLU A 179 -4.65 8.73 9.19
N TYR A 180 -3.61 8.04 8.74
CA TYR A 180 -2.30 8.14 9.38
C TYR A 180 -1.71 9.52 9.10
N SER A 181 -1.00 10.10 10.05
CA SER A 181 -0.11 11.25 9.80
C SER A 181 1.32 10.72 9.68
N LEU A 182 1.99 11.00 8.56
CA LEU A 182 3.30 10.42 8.22
C LEU A 182 4.34 11.50 7.90
N TYR A 183 5.58 11.28 8.33
CA TYR A 183 6.77 12.02 7.88
C TYR A 183 7.46 11.25 6.75
N PHE A 184 7.42 11.77 5.52
CA PHE A 184 8.13 11.17 4.39
C PHE A 184 9.61 11.53 4.41
N GLU A 185 10.48 10.57 4.08
CA GLU A 185 11.91 10.85 3.90
C GLU A 185 12.10 11.79 2.71
N ASP A 186 12.72 12.94 2.96
CA ASP A 186 12.97 13.97 1.95
C ASP A 186 14.23 14.75 2.29
N SER A 187 15.28 14.51 1.50
CA SER A 187 16.60 15.14 1.65
C SER A 187 16.63 16.64 1.36
N SER A 188 15.56 17.20 0.78
CA SER A 188 15.44 18.65 0.57
C SER A 188 15.18 19.41 1.89
N TYR A 189 14.72 18.73 2.93
CA TYR A 189 14.50 19.31 4.25
C TYR A 189 15.73 19.12 5.15
N PRO A 190 16.09 20.11 6.00
CA PRO A 190 17.26 20.01 6.88
C PRO A 190 17.23 18.83 7.85
N GLU A 191 16.04 18.39 8.27
CA GLU A 191 15.86 17.24 9.15
C GLU A 191 15.76 15.90 8.39
N GLY A 192 15.78 15.93 7.05
CA GLY A 192 15.64 14.75 6.19
C GLY A 192 14.21 14.25 6.05
N TYR A 193 13.22 15.00 6.54
CA TYR A 193 11.80 14.63 6.47
C TYR A 193 10.93 15.82 6.06
N ALA A 194 9.96 15.56 5.18
CA ALA A 194 8.91 16.51 4.84
C ALA A 194 7.93 16.72 6.02
N PRO A 195 7.18 17.84 6.07
CA PRO A 195 6.10 18.04 7.05
C PRO A 195 5.11 16.88 7.06
N ALA A 196 4.41 16.69 8.19
CA ALA A 196 3.50 15.57 8.34
C ALA A 196 2.33 15.61 7.33
N ILE A 197 2.07 14.48 6.67
CA ILE A 197 1.04 14.34 5.63
C ILE A 197 0.04 13.25 6.04
N ARG A 198 -1.25 13.50 5.80
CA ARG A 198 -2.30 12.52 6.06
C ARG A 198 -2.47 11.52 4.92
N ILE A 199 -2.36 10.23 5.23
CA ILE A 199 -2.45 9.13 4.27
C ILE A 199 -3.45 8.07 4.78
N PRO A 200 -4.43 7.66 3.95
CA PRO A 200 -5.43 6.67 4.35
C PRO A 200 -4.83 5.27 4.50
N GLN A 201 -5.43 4.44 5.37
CA GLN A 201 -4.92 3.09 5.67
C GLN A 201 -4.67 2.23 4.42
N ARG A 202 -5.50 2.37 3.37
CA ARG A 202 -5.35 1.63 2.11
C ARG A 202 -3.97 1.79 1.47
N TYR A 203 -3.33 2.94 1.68
CA TYR A 203 -2.09 3.32 1.02
C TYR A 203 -0.90 3.39 1.96
N VAL A 204 -0.97 2.72 3.11
CA VAL A 204 0.13 2.53 4.05
C VAL A 204 0.38 1.04 4.20
N ILE A 205 1.60 0.60 3.88
CA ILE A 205 2.00 -0.81 3.87
C ILE A 205 3.33 -1.02 4.59
N HIS A 206 3.63 -2.28 4.89
CA HIS A 206 4.92 -2.66 5.48
C HIS A 206 6.08 -2.28 4.55
N CYS A 207 7.12 -1.68 5.12
CA CYS A 207 8.37 -1.46 4.42
C CYS A 207 9.19 -2.78 4.42
N PRO A 208 9.65 -3.29 3.26
CA PRO A 208 10.41 -4.55 3.18
C PRO A 208 11.84 -4.47 3.74
N ASP A 209 12.22 -3.39 4.43
CA ASP A 209 13.57 -3.20 4.96
C ASP A 209 13.77 -3.83 6.34
N LYS A 210 14.87 -4.58 6.48
CA LYS A 210 15.31 -5.19 7.74
C LYS A 210 15.97 -4.22 8.73
N GLU A 211 16.06 -2.93 8.43
CA GLU A 211 16.66 -1.96 9.34
C GLU A 211 15.60 -1.16 10.08
N ALA A 212 15.13 -1.73 11.19
CA ALA A 212 14.38 -1.00 12.19
C ALA A 212 15.26 0.09 12.81
N MET A 213 15.19 1.32 12.31
CA MET A 213 15.78 2.47 12.99
C MET A 213 15.01 2.74 14.29
N THR A 214 15.57 2.26 15.40
CA THR A 214 15.07 2.52 16.75
C THR A 214 14.94 4.02 17.07
N SER A 215 13.98 4.31 17.94
CA SER A 215 13.38 5.59 18.38
C SER A 215 14.30 6.76 18.80
N LYS A 216 15.61 6.70 18.54
CA LYS A 216 16.61 7.67 19.00
C LYS A 216 16.63 8.98 18.20
N HIS A 217 16.11 9.03 16.97
CA HIS A 217 16.11 10.26 16.17
C HIS A 217 14.91 11.19 16.44
N LEU A 218 13.73 10.65 16.80
CA LEU A 218 12.57 11.46 17.16
C LEU A 218 12.77 12.26 18.46
N GLU A 219 13.51 11.69 19.42
CA GLU A 219 13.94 12.36 20.66
C GLU A 219 14.87 13.56 20.39
N ARG A 220 15.68 13.52 19.31
CA ARG A 220 16.61 14.60 18.98
C ARG A 220 15.90 15.81 18.38
N SER A 221 14.86 15.62 17.59
CA SER A 221 14.07 16.74 17.03
C SER A 221 13.23 17.43 18.11
N LYS A 222 12.64 16.68 19.06
CA LYS A 222 11.93 17.28 20.22
C LYS A 222 12.79 18.09 21.19
N ARG A 223 14.10 17.84 21.26
CA ARG A 223 15.02 18.58 22.14
C ARG A 223 15.55 19.87 21.51
N ARG A 224 15.37 20.09 20.21
CA ARG A 224 15.84 21.31 19.51
C ARG A 224 14.76 22.37 19.32
N SER A 225 13.50 22.02 19.55
CA SER A 225 12.35 22.95 19.53
C SER A 225 11.95 23.45 20.92
N LYS A 226 12.89 23.52 21.87
CA LYS A 226 12.68 24.08 23.21
C LYS A 226 13.72 25.12 23.55
#